data_AF-W6TFU6-F1
#
_entry.id   AF-W6TFU6-F1
#
_cell.length_a   1.000
_cell.length_b   1.000
_cell.length_c   1.000
_cell.angle_alpha   90.00
_cell.angle_beta   90.00
_cell.angle_gamma   90.00
#
_symmetry.space_group_name_H-M   'P 1'
#
loop_
_entity.id
_entity.type
_entity.pdbx_description
1 polymer ?
#
loop_
_entity_poly.entity_id
_entity_poly.type
_entity_poly.pdbx_seq_one_letter_code
_entity_poly.pdbx_strand_id
1 'polypeptide(L)'
;MKTIKAIKKLKTQCKNKYQHKLIVLISTIDYANHKYEKYTQGDLLYYFNGNLKRNGQKETTIKTLQKYIYKLGKEFKVTNNYYQHLGINMGTEVYYELKYNKKECHRLINKNFKIKKEKDSKSALMNILKANSIKRGV
;
A
#
# COMPACT_ATOMS: atom_id res chain seq x y z
N MET A 1 0.54 -32.12 6.41
CA MET A 1 1.36 -30.92 6.06
C MET A 1 0.71 -29.91 5.10
N LYS A 2 -0.08 -30.32 4.08
CA LYS A 2 -0.69 -29.40 3.09
C LYS A 2 -1.65 -28.36 3.71
N THR A 3 -2.42 -28.75 4.73
CA THR A 3 -3.46 -27.93 5.37
C THR A 3 -2.89 -26.77 6.21
N ILE A 4 -1.81 -27.01 6.97
CA ILE A 4 -1.13 -25.96 7.77
C ILE A 4 -0.46 -24.93 6.84
N LYS A 5 0.08 -25.37 5.69
CA LYS A 5 0.66 -24.48 4.68
C LYS A 5 -0.42 -23.60 4.02
N ALA A 6 -1.61 -24.15 3.76
CA ALA A 6 -2.76 -23.40 3.25
C ALA A 6 -3.34 -22.40 4.28
N ILE A 7 -3.42 -22.78 5.55
CA ILE A 7 -3.85 -21.90 6.66
C ILE A 7 -2.84 -20.77 6.88
N LYS A 8 -1.52 -21.05 6.82
CA LYS A 8 -0.47 -20.01 6.82
C LYS A 8 -0.60 -19.10 5.60
N LYS A 9 -0.84 -19.66 4.40
CA LYS A 9 -1.02 -18.92 3.13
C LYS A 9 -2.22 -17.96 3.20
N LEU A 10 -3.34 -18.38 3.79
CA LEU A 10 -4.54 -17.57 4.07
C LEU A 10 -4.29 -16.50 5.16
N LYS A 11 -3.44 -16.78 6.16
CA LYS A 11 -3.06 -15.81 7.20
C LYS A 11 -2.14 -14.69 6.68
N THR A 12 -1.31 -14.99 5.67
CA THR A 12 -0.44 -14.01 4.99
C THR A 12 -1.13 -13.25 3.86
N GLN A 13 -2.34 -13.64 3.47
CA GLN A 13 -3.12 -12.89 2.50
C GLN A 13 -3.60 -11.60 3.18
N CYS A 14 -3.04 -10.46 2.77
CA CYS A 14 -3.59 -9.16 3.15
C CYS A 14 -5.08 -9.15 2.79
N LYS A 15 -5.96 -9.35 3.78
CA LYS A 15 -7.43 -9.33 3.57
C LYS A 15 -7.88 -7.99 3.00
N ASN A 16 -7.12 -6.93 3.28
CA ASN A 16 -7.36 -5.61 2.75
C ASN A 16 -6.76 -5.49 1.34
N LYS A 17 -7.63 -5.43 0.32
CA LYS A 17 -7.27 -5.25 -1.09
C LYS A 17 -6.34 -4.05 -1.30
N TYR A 18 -6.59 -2.96 -0.58
CA TYR A 18 -5.82 -1.73 -0.67
C TYR A 18 -4.42 -1.88 -0.05
N GLN A 19 -4.28 -2.56 1.10
CA GLN A 19 -2.98 -2.91 1.68
C GLN A 19 -2.14 -3.74 0.71
N HIS A 20 -2.74 -4.76 0.09
CA HIS A 20 -2.03 -5.60 -0.88
C HIS A 20 -1.50 -4.78 -2.06
N LYS A 21 -2.31 -3.87 -2.61
CA LYS A 21 -1.88 -2.97 -3.69
C LYS A 21 -0.66 -2.13 -3.30
N LEU A 22 -0.59 -1.63 -2.07
CA LEU A 22 0.59 -0.90 -1.58
C LEU A 22 1.83 -1.79 -1.46
N ILE A 23 1.68 -3.02 -0.98
CA ILE A 23 2.80 -3.98 -0.88
C ILE A 23 3.34 -4.34 -2.27
N VAL A 24 2.45 -4.61 -3.22
CA VAL A 24 2.82 -4.87 -4.62
C VAL A 24 3.53 -3.65 -5.20
N LEU A 25 3.04 -2.44 -4.94
CA LEU A 25 3.66 -1.21 -5.43
C LEU A 25 5.08 -1.01 -4.88
N ILE A 26 5.32 -1.24 -3.58
CA ILE A 26 6.68 -1.21 -3.00
C ILE A 26 7.61 -2.20 -3.72
N SER A 27 7.13 -3.42 -3.98
CA SER A 27 7.92 -4.42 -4.70
C SER A 27 8.20 -4.01 -6.14
N THR A 28 7.26 -3.33 -6.81
CA THR A 28 7.45 -2.79 -8.16
C THR A 28 8.47 -1.65 -8.17
N ILE A 29 8.41 -0.72 -7.21
CA ILE A 29 9.39 0.36 -7.09
C ILE A 29 10.79 -0.21 -6.81
N ASP A 30 10.91 -1.14 -5.87
CA ASP A 30 12.17 -1.85 -5.57
C ASP A 30 12.78 -2.46 -6.84
N TYR A 31 11.98 -3.19 -7.62
CA TYR A 31 12.44 -3.77 -8.88
C TYR A 31 12.85 -2.70 -9.90
N ALA A 32 12.06 -1.65 -10.08
CA ALA A 32 12.35 -0.59 -11.03
C ALA A 32 13.68 0.11 -10.70
N ASN A 33 13.92 0.41 -9.42
CA ASN A 33 15.15 1.03 -8.93
C ASN A 33 16.40 0.16 -9.14
N HIS A 34 16.27 -1.16 -9.12
CA HIS A 34 17.40 -2.07 -9.38
C HIS A 34 17.63 -2.30 -10.88
N LYS A 35 16.58 -2.16 -11.71
CA LYS A 35 16.65 -2.49 -13.14
C LYS A 35 16.99 -1.28 -14.01
N TYR A 36 16.57 -0.10 -13.62
CA TYR A 36 16.62 1.09 -14.44
C TYR A 36 17.31 2.22 -13.69
N GLU A 37 18.18 2.94 -14.38
CA GLU A 37 18.74 4.20 -13.88
C GLU A 37 17.66 5.29 -13.80
N LYS A 38 16.78 5.34 -14.81
CA LYS A 38 15.61 6.22 -14.87
C LYS A 38 14.40 5.49 -15.43
N TYR A 39 13.21 5.82 -14.94
CA TYR A 39 11.95 5.27 -15.44
C TYR A 39 10.81 6.28 -15.24
N THR A 40 9.77 6.18 -16.07
CA THR A 40 8.60 7.06 -15.99
C THR A 40 7.51 6.48 -15.09
N GLN A 41 6.50 7.29 -14.75
CA GLN A 41 5.31 6.76 -14.08
C GLN A 41 4.53 5.76 -14.96
N GLY A 42 4.65 5.86 -16.29
CA GLY A 42 4.06 4.91 -17.23
C GLY A 42 4.73 3.53 -17.15
N ASP A 43 6.07 3.51 -17.09
CA ASP A 43 6.84 2.27 -16.89
C ASP A 43 6.48 1.60 -15.55
N LEU A 44 6.41 2.41 -14.48
CA LEU A 44 6.01 1.92 -13.17
C LEU A 44 4.57 1.37 -13.19
N LEU A 45 3.65 2.05 -13.88
CA LEU A 45 2.27 1.60 -14.03
C LEU A 45 2.18 0.28 -14.79
N TYR A 46 2.94 0.12 -15.88
CA TYR A 46 3.00 -1.11 -16.66
C TYR A 46 3.38 -2.31 -15.78
N TYR A 47 4.50 -2.21 -15.06
CA TYR A 47 4.95 -3.29 -14.18
C TYR A 47 4.01 -3.52 -12.99
N PHE A 48 3.46 -2.45 -12.43
CA PHE A 48 2.50 -2.55 -11.34
C PHE A 48 1.25 -3.30 -11.78
N ASN A 49 0.64 -2.93 -12.91
CA ASN A 49 -0.54 -3.59 -13.45
C ASN A 49 -0.26 -5.05 -13.83
N GLY A 50 0.92 -5.34 -14.41
CA GLY A 50 1.35 -6.72 -14.65
C GLY A 50 1.42 -7.55 -13.36
N ASN A 51 1.95 -6.99 -12.27
CA ASN A 51 1.96 -7.64 -10.95
C ASN A 51 0.55 -7.80 -10.37
N LEU A 52 -0.34 -6.81 -10.53
CA LEU A 52 -1.73 -6.91 -10.09
C LEU A 52 -2.47 -8.04 -10.80
N LYS A 53 -2.35 -8.11 -12.14
CA LYS A 53 -2.97 -9.14 -12.98
C LYS A 53 -2.52 -10.54 -12.57
N ARG A 54 -1.21 -10.75 -12.36
CA ARG A 54 -0.65 -12.02 -11.87
C ARG A 54 -1.20 -12.43 -10.49
N ASN A 55 -1.60 -11.47 -9.66
CA ASN A 55 -2.20 -11.70 -8.34
C ASN A 55 -3.74 -11.72 -8.37
N GLY A 56 -4.37 -11.77 -9.56
CA GLY A 56 -5.83 -11.80 -9.70
C GLY A 56 -6.52 -10.48 -9.31
N GLN A 57 -5.79 -9.37 -9.31
CA GLN A 57 -6.33 -8.05 -9.02
C GLN A 57 -6.58 -7.24 -10.29
N LYS A 58 -7.64 -6.43 -10.27
CA LYS A 58 -7.92 -5.46 -11.34
C LYS A 58 -6.80 -4.43 -11.39
N GLU A 59 -6.35 -4.18 -12.62
CA GLU A 59 -5.43 -3.12 -13.00
C GLU A 59 -5.90 -1.75 -12.51
N THR A 60 -4.98 -0.80 -12.51
CA THR A 60 -5.22 0.55 -12.04
C THR A 60 -4.88 1.60 -13.09
N THR A 61 -5.34 2.82 -12.85
CA THR A 61 -5.05 3.99 -13.68
C THR A 61 -3.85 4.75 -13.13
N ILE A 62 -3.21 5.57 -13.98
CA ILE A 62 -2.10 6.44 -13.59
C ILE A 62 -2.45 7.34 -12.38
N LYS A 63 -3.65 7.93 -12.38
CA LYS A 63 -4.14 8.77 -11.27
C LYS A 63 -4.28 8.00 -9.96
N THR A 64 -4.64 6.73 -10.04
CA THR A 64 -4.76 5.87 -8.85
C THR A 64 -3.38 5.44 -8.35
N LEU A 65 -2.46 5.12 -9.25
CA LEU A 65 -1.06 4.87 -8.92
C LEU A 65 -0.45 6.07 -8.18
N GLN A 66 -0.61 7.29 -8.69
CA GLN A 66 -0.14 8.52 -8.05
C GLN A 66 -0.69 8.69 -6.62
N LYS A 67 -1.98 8.40 -6.40
CA LYS A 67 -2.58 8.41 -5.05
C LYS A 67 -1.92 7.40 -4.12
N TYR A 68 -1.58 6.21 -4.62
CA TYR A 68 -0.88 5.21 -3.81
C TYR A 68 0.52 5.69 -3.44
N ILE A 69 1.24 6.28 -4.39
CA ILE A 69 2.60 6.79 -4.17
C ILE A 69 2.61 7.98 -3.19
N TYR A 70 1.62 8.88 -3.31
CA TYR A 70 1.41 9.95 -2.34
C TYR A 70 1.25 9.40 -0.93
N LYS A 71 0.42 8.36 -0.76
CA LYS A 71 0.22 7.73 0.55
C LYS A 71 1.49 7.06 1.07
N LEU A 72 2.25 6.36 0.20
CA LEU A 72 3.53 5.76 0.58
C LEU A 72 4.50 6.81 1.15
N GLY A 73 4.60 7.98 0.51
CA GLY A 73 5.48 9.06 0.96
C GLY A 73 4.95 9.83 2.17
N LYS A 74 3.66 10.19 2.20
CA LYS A 74 3.09 11.08 3.21
C LYS A 74 2.54 10.36 4.44
N GLU A 75 1.77 9.29 4.24
CA GLU A 75 1.12 8.56 5.34
C GLU A 75 2.04 7.51 5.94
N PHE A 76 2.66 6.68 5.08
CA PHE A 76 3.52 5.59 5.54
C PHE A 76 4.97 6.02 5.74
N LYS A 77 5.40 7.11 5.09
CA LYS A 77 6.78 7.65 5.16
C LYS A 77 7.84 6.60 4.81
N VAL A 78 7.54 5.76 3.82
CA VAL A 78 8.40 4.67 3.35
C VAL A 78 9.08 4.97 2.01
N THR A 79 8.71 6.07 1.35
CA THR A 79 9.36 6.53 0.12
C THR A 79 9.77 8.00 0.23
N ASN A 80 10.90 8.34 -0.38
CA ASN A 80 11.28 9.71 -0.70
C ASN A 80 10.94 9.91 -2.18
N ASN A 81 9.86 10.64 -2.45
CA ASN A 81 9.44 10.89 -3.82
C ASN A 81 10.00 12.25 -4.25
N TYR A 82 10.84 12.26 -5.27
CA TYR A 82 11.31 13.48 -5.91
C TYR A 82 10.39 13.81 -7.09
N TYR A 83 9.89 15.04 -7.12
CA TYR A 83 9.06 15.55 -8.20
C TYR A 83 9.68 16.87 -8.67
N GLN A 84 10.19 16.90 -9.90
CA GLN A 84 10.70 18.11 -10.52
C GLN A 84 9.84 18.46 -11.72
N HIS A 85 9.12 19.59 -11.64
CA HIS A 85 8.42 20.14 -12.78
C HIS A 85 9.46 20.73 -13.75
N LEU A 86 9.54 20.19 -14.96
CA LEU A 86 10.56 20.58 -15.95
C LEU A 86 10.08 21.74 -16.86
N GLY A 87 8.84 22.22 -16.67
CA GLY A 87 8.22 23.28 -17.44
C GLY A 87 7.06 22.79 -18.33
N ILE A 88 6.34 23.74 -18.94
CA ILE A 88 5.07 23.53 -19.64
C ILE A 88 5.16 22.45 -20.74
N ASN A 89 6.32 22.33 -21.40
CA ASN A 89 6.53 21.40 -22.53
C ASN A 89 7.36 20.16 -22.20
N MET A 90 8.00 20.11 -21.02
CA MET A 90 8.97 19.07 -20.65
C MET A 90 8.41 18.08 -19.60
N GLY A 91 7.23 18.38 -19.03
CA GLY A 91 6.54 17.49 -18.11
C GLY A 91 7.11 17.52 -16.69
N THR A 92 7.15 16.37 -16.02
CA THR A 92 7.63 16.24 -14.63
C THR A 92 8.53 15.02 -14.53
N GLU A 93 9.79 15.23 -14.12
CA GLU A 93 10.67 14.13 -13.75
C GLU A 93 10.26 13.63 -12.37
N VAL A 94 10.09 12.32 -12.24
CA VAL A 94 9.67 11.72 -11.00
C VAL A 94 10.55 10.54 -10.66
N TYR A 95 11.18 10.60 -9.49
CA TYR A 95 12.00 9.52 -8.95
C TYR A 95 11.40 9.02 -7.63
N TYR A 96 11.32 7.71 -7.47
CA TYR A 96 10.77 7.10 -6.26
C TYR A 96 11.82 6.27 -5.56
N GLU A 97 12.38 6.84 -4.50
CA GLU A 97 13.32 6.13 -3.66
C GLU A 97 12.57 5.42 -2.53
N LEU A 98 12.92 4.16 -2.25
CA LEU A 98 12.50 3.53 -1.01
C LEU A 98 13.38 4.03 0.13
N LYS A 99 12.77 4.62 1.17
CA LYS A 99 13.50 5.12 2.34
C LYS A 99 14.17 4.01 3.16
N TYR A 100 13.63 2.80 3.06
CA TYR A 100 14.17 1.60 3.69
C TYR A 100 14.18 0.45 2.69
N ASN A 101 14.92 -0.62 2.98
CA ASN A 101 14.83 -1.82 2.16
C ASN A 101 13.37 -2.33 2.04
N LYS A 102 13.05 -3.03 0.95
CA LYS A 102 11.71 -3.55 0.66
C LYS A 102 11.05 -4.25 1.84
N LYS A 103 11.80 -5.10 2.56
CA LYS A 103 11.28 -5.89 3.68
C LYS A 103 10.81 -4.98 4.82
N GLU A 104 11.58 -3.95 5.11
CA GLU A 104 11.24 -2.97 6.15
C GLU A 104 10.06 -2.10 5.75
N CYS A 105 10.01 -1.64 4.49
CA CYS A 105 8.84 -0.95 3.94
C CYS A 105 7.55 -1.79 4.08
N HIS A 106 7.61 -3.08 3.75
CA HIS A 106 6.48 -4.00 3.96
C HIS A 106 6.07 -4.11 5.43
N ARG A 107 7.05 -4.20 6.34
CA ARG A 107 6.81 -4.29 7.79
C ARG A 107 6.08 -3.04 8.30
N LEU A 108 6.53 -1.85 7.90
CA LEU A 108 5.93 -0.57 8.31
C LEU A 108 4.50 -0.41 7.80
N ILE A 109 4.25 -0.73 6.52
CA ILE A 109 2.89 -0.72 5.96
C ILE A 109 1.99 -1.68 6.74
N ASN A 110 2.42 -2.93 6.92
CA ASN A 110 1.63 -3.94 7.64
C ASN A 110 1.35 -3.53 9.10
N LYS A 111 2.32 -2.95 9.78
CA LYS A 111 2.17 -2.41 11.15
C LYS A 111 1.08 -1.34 11.20
N ASN A 112 1.07 -0.40 10.25
CA ASN A 112 0.08 0.67 10.21
C ASN A 112 -1.36 0.12 10.03
N PHE A 113 -1.56 -0.83 9.12
CA PHE A 113 -2.88 -1.48 8.94
C PHE A 113 -3.32 -2.27 10.18
N LYS A 114 -2.39 -2.94 10.87
CA LYS A 114 -2.69 -3.64 12.13
C LYS A 114 -3.16 -2.68 13.21
N ILE A 115 -2.42 -1.58 13.43
CA ILE A 115 -2.77 -0.55 14.42
C ILE A 115 -4.14 0.07 14.10
N LYS A 116 -4.39 0.40 12.83
CA LYS A 116 -5.68 0.96 12.41
C LYS A 116 -6.84 0.01 12.73
N LYS A 117 -6.71 -1.27 12.37
CA LYS A 117 -7.74 -2.28 12.64
C LYS A 117 -8.04 -2.43 14.13
N GLU A 118 -7.01 -2.41 14.97
CA GLU A 118 -7.15 -2.48 16.43
C GLU A 118 -7.90 -1.25 16.99
N LYS A 119 -7.58 -0.05 16.51
CA LYS A 119 -8.29 1.18 16.88
C LYS A 119 -9.76 1.14 16.48
N ASP A 120 -10.06 0.75 15.23
CA ASP A 120 -11.43 0.67 14.72
C ASP A 120 -12.27 -0.32 15.54
N SER A 121 -11.68 -1.46 15.92
CA SER A 121 -12.34 -2.49 16.73
C SER A 121 -12.64 -2.00 18.16
N LYS A 122 -11.70 -1.29 18.80
CA LYS A 122 -11.91 -0.66 20.11
C LYS A 122 -13.01 0.40 20.07
N SER A 123 -13.02 1.23 19.03
CA SER A 123 -14.05 2.26 18.82
C SER A 123 -15.44 1.64 18.67
N ALA A 124 -15.57 0.58 17.87
CA ALA A 124 -16.82 -0.15 17.69
C ALA A 124 -17.34 -0.75 19.01
N LEU A 125 -16.46 -1.38 19.82
CA LEU A 125 -16.84 -1.92 21.12
C LEU A 125 -17.31 -0.82 22.08
N MET A 126 -16.62 0.32 22.13
CA MET A 126 -17.03 1.46 22.96
C MET A 126 -18.42 1.98 22.56
N ASN A 127 -18.71 2.08 21.27
CA ASN A 127 -20.03 2.52 20.79
C ASN A 127 -21.15 1.55 21.20
N ILE A 128 -20.90 0.24 21.12
CA ILE A 128 -21.85 -0.79 21.57
C ILE A 128 -22.11 -0.67 23.08
N LEU A 129 -21.05 -0.51 23.89
CA LEU A 129 -21.18 -0.34 25.35
C LEU A 129 -21.98 0.91 25.72
N LYS A 130 -21.74 2.04 25.04
CA LYS A 130 -22.51 3.29 25.23
C LYS A 130 -23.98 3.09 24.87
N ALA A 131 -24.28 2.49 23.72
CA ALA A 131 -25.66 2.23 23.29
C ALA A 131 -26.41 1.32 24.26
N ASN A 132 -25.75 0.27 24.79
CA ASN A 132 -26.35 -0.62 25.79
C ASN A 132 -26.55 0.04 27.15
N SER A 133 -25.69 0.99 27.53
CA SER A 133 -25.84 1.75 28.78
C SER A 133 -27.04 2.69 28.71
N ILE A 134 -27.25 3.36 27.57
CA ILE A 134 -28.43 4.21 27.32
C ILE A 134 -29.72 3.39 27.39
N LYS A 135 -29.73 2.17 26.82
CA LYS A 135 -30.90 1.27 26.85
C LYS A 135 -31.25 0.71 28.23
N ARG A 136 -30.33 0.75 29.19
CA ARG A 136 -30.53 0.25 30.57
C ARG A 136 -30.81 1.36 31.59
N GLY A 137 -30.68 2.62 31.18
CA GLY A 137 -30.97 3.80 32.00
C GLY A 137 -32.36 4.41 31.73
N VAL A 138 -33.26 3.65 31.10
CA VAL A 138 -34.69 3.96 30.90
C VAL A 138 -35.49 2.83 31.52
#